data_AF-A0A024S1Z6-F1
#
_entry.id   AF-A0A024S1Z6-F1
#
_cell.length_a   1.000
_cell.length_b   1.000
_cell.length_c   1.000
_cell.angle_alpha   90.00
_cell.angle_beta   90.00
_cell.angle_gamma   90.00
#
_symmetry.space_group_name_H-M   'P 1'
#
loop_
_entity.id
_entity.type
_entity.pdbx_description
1 polymer ?
#
loop_
_entity_poly.entity_id
_entity_poly.type
_entity_poly.pdbx_seq_one_letter_code
_entity_poly.pdbx_strand_id
1 'polypeptide(L)'
;QNDMLSLTKIFKMLKQQGVKRILKVTIKDNSKRPCSDQVIQQCLAGFDVRYLDWNKPDLSVSIICASCPKIAELTLYSSGRRAVLESWASNTGLCRLRQVGLLPSPT
;
A
#
# COMPACT_ATOMS: atom_id res chain seq x y z
N GLN A 1 -19.76 3.44 -10.91
CA GLN A 1 -19.79 3.04 -9.48
C GLN A 1 -18.64 3.75 -8.77
N ASN A 2 -18.84 4.25 -7.55
CA ASN A 2 -17.82 5.04 -6.84
C ASN A 2 -16.91 4.10 -6.03
N ASP A 3 -15.99 3.42 -6.72
CA ASP A 3 -15.18 2.29 -6.20
C ASP A 3 -14.44 2.62 -4.89
N MET A 4 -14.06 3.88 -4.69
CA MET A 4 -13.40 4.37 -3.46
C MET A 4 -14.30 4.27 -2.21
N LEU A 5 -15.60 4.57 -2.36
CA LEU A 5 -16.57 4.45 -1.26
C LEU A 5 -16.83 2.99 -0.89
N SER A 6 -16.66 2.07 -1.84
CA SER A 6 -16.82 0.64 -1.58
C SER A 6 -15.66 0.09 -0.75
N LEU A 7 -14.42 0.47 -1.07
CA LEU A 7 -13.24 0.01 -0.32
C LEU A 7 -13.26 0.47 1.15
N THR A 8 -13.48 1.75 1.39
CA THR A 8 -13.53 2.29 2.76
C THR A 8 -14.60 1.61 3.62
N LYS A 9 -15.76 1.26 3.03
CA LYS A 9 -16.82 0.49 3.70
C LYS A 9 -16.37 -0.94 4.02
N ILE A 10 -15.70 -1.64 3.11
CA ILE A 10 -15.19 -3.00 3.34
C ILE A 10 -14.17 -3.00 4.48
N PHE A 11 -13.17 -2.11 4.44
CA PHE A 11 -12.17 -2.04 5.51
C PHE A 11 -12.79 -1.62 6.85
N LYS A 12 -13.79 -0.73 6.86
CA LYS A 12 -14.54 -0.39 8.07
C LYS A 12 -15.29 -1.61 8.62
N MET A 13 -15.96 -2.38 7.77
CA MET A 13 -16.65 -3.60 8.15
C MET A 13 -15.67 -4.62 8.76
N LEU A 14 -14.49 -4.83 8.15
CA LEU A 14 -13.46 -5.72 8.71
C LEU A 14 -13.03 -5.29 10.13
N LYS A 15 -12.86 -3.98 10.36
CA LYS A 15 -12.56 -3.45 11.72
C LYS A 15 -13.69 -3.76 12.71
N GLN A 16 -14.96 -3.60 12.27
CA GLN A 16 -16.13 -3.89 13.10
C GLN A 16 -16.25 -5.38 13.44
N GLN A 17 -15.79 -6.27 12.56
CA GLN A 17 -15.71 -7.71 12.80
C GLN A 17 -14.48 -8.12 13.64
N GLY A 18 -13.71 -7.15 14.16
CA GLY A 18 -12.57 -7.42 15.03
C GLY A 18 -11.31 -7.90 14.31
N VAL A 19 -11.26 -7.84 12.98
CA VAL A 19 -10.07 -8.22 12.21
C VAL A 19 -8.90 -7.31 12.59
N LYS A 20 -7.79 -7.90 13.03
CA LYS A 20 -6.56 -7.19 13.40
C LYS A 20 -5.42 -7.40 12.42
N ARG A 21 -5.34 -8.58 11.82
CA ARG A 21 -4.28 -8.97 10.89
C ARG A 21 -4.90 -9.34 9.55
N ILE A 22 -4.34 -8.81 8.48
CA ILE A 22 -4.67 -9.19 7.11
C ILE A 22 -3.39 -9.73 6.49
N LEU A 23 -3.41 -10.98 6.03
CA LEU A 23 -2.23 -11.55 5.40
C LEU A 23 -1.94 -10.80 4.11
N LYS A 24 -2.86 -10.80 3.14
CA LYS A 24 -2.66 -10.20 1.83
C LYS A 24 -3.79 -9.26 1.47
N VAL A 25 -3.43 -8.07 0.99
CA VAL A 25 -4.33 -7.12 0.36
C VAL A 25 -3.91 -6.99 -1.10
N THR A 26 -4.81 -7.36 -2.02
CA THR A 26 -4.62 -7.18 -3.46
C THR A 26 -5.76 -6.35 -4.02
N ILE A 27 -5.46 -5.17 -4.57
CA ILE A 27 -6.46 -4.25 -5.10
C ILE A 27 -6.10 -3.88 -6.55
N LYS A 28 -7.06 -4.13 -7.45
CA LYS A 28 -7.07 -3.57 -8.80
C LYS A 28 -7.81 -2.24 -8.78
N ASP A 29 -7.07 -1.19 -8.48
CA ASP A 29 -7.48 0.20 -8.52
C ASP A 29 -7.80 0.66 -9.96
N ASN A 30 -8.56 1.74 -10.04
CA ASN A 30 -9.02 2.32 -11.29
C ASN A 30 -7.87 3.09 -11.96
N SER A 31 -7.45 2.66 -13.15
CA SER A 31 -6.33 3.26 -13.87
C SER A 31 -6.56 4.72 -14.29
N LYS A 32 -7.83 5.12 -14.52
CA LYS A 32 -8.19 6.50 -14.91
C LYS A 32 -8.36 7.42 -13.72
N ARG A 33 -8.79 6.88 -12.58
CA ARG A 33 -9.01 7.61 -11.32
C ARG A 33 -8.55 6.78 -10.12
N PRO A 34 -7.24 6.60 -9.91
CA PRO A 34 -6.73 5.81 -8.80
C PRO A 34 -7.18 6.39 -7.47
N CYS A 35 -7.28 5.53 -6.44
CA CYS A 35 -7.52 5.98 -5.08
C CYS A 35 -6.48 7.02 -4.66
N SER A 36 -6.91 7.97 -3.82
CA SER A 36 -5.97 8.86 -3.20
C SER A 36 -5.16 8.11 -2.14
N ASP A 37 -3.95 8.58 -1.93
CA ASP A 37 -3.04 8.20 -0.86
C ASP A 37 -3.74 8.21 0.52
N GLN A 38 -4.57 9.21 0.77
CA GLN A 38 -5.37 9.34 1.99
C GLN A 38 -6.40 8.20 2.17
N VAL A 39 -7.07 7.80 1.09
CA VAL A 39 -8.05 6.69 1.14
C VAL A 39 -7.34 5.37 1.43
N ILE A 40 -6.20 5.13 0.81
CA ILE A 40 -5.38 3.93 1.05
C ILE A 40 -4.93 3.89 2.50
N GLN A 41 -4.42 5.01 3.02
CA GLN A 41 -4.04 5.15 4.43
C GLN A 41 -5.20 4.80 5.38
N GLN A 42 -6.40 5.34 5.13
CA GLN A 42 -7.58 5.08 5.96
C GLN A 42 -8.01 3.61 5.94
N CYS A 43 -7.94 2.97 4.78
CA CYS A 43 -8.24 1.55 4.62
C CYS A 43 -7.28 0.68 5.44
N LEU A 44 -5.97 0.90 5.28
CA LEU A 44 -4.93 0.05 5.87
C LEU A 44 -4.68 0.35 7.36
N ALA A 45 -4.95 1.58 7.82
CA ALA A 45 -4.68 1.99 9.20
C ALA A 45 -5.37 1.09 10.24
N GLY A 46 -4.59 0.59 11.20
CA GLY A 46 -5.06 -0.27 12.29
C GLY A 46 -5.07 -1.76 11.97
N PHE A 47 -4.66 -2.16 10.77
CA PHE A 47 -4.41 -3.55 10.42
C PHE A 47 -2.91 -3.87 10.43
N ASP A 48 -2.57 -5.08 10.89
CA ASP A 48 -1.28 -5.72 10.66
C ASP A 48 -1.30 -6.38 9.27
N VAL A 49 -0.95 -5.62 8.23
CA VAL A 49 -0.90 -6.08 6.83
C VAL A 49 0.48 -6.63 6.51
N ARG A 50 0.55 -7.87 5.99
CA ARG A 50 1.83 -8.53 5.68
C ARG A 50 2.25 -8.43 4.22
N TYR A 51 1.31 -8.54 3.29
CA TYR A 51 1.56 -8.47 1.85
C TYR A 51 0.63 -7.42 1.23
N LEU A 52 1.19 -6.40 0.58
CA LEU A 52 0.41 -5.35 -0.09
C LEU A 52 0.74 -5.32 -1.59
N ASP A 53 -0.30 -5.52 -2.38
CA ASP A 53 -0.31 -5.30 -3.83
C ASP A 53 -1.48 -4.38 -4.17
N TRP A 54 -1.19 -3.08 -4.28
CA TRP A 54 -2.17 -2.09 -4.68
C TRP A 54 -1.69 -1.45 -5.98
N ASN A 55 -2.35 -1.73 -7.09
CA ASN A 55 -1.89 -1.35 -8.43
C ASN A 55 -2.00 0.16 -8.77
N LYS A 56 -2.04 1.01 -7.75
CA LYS A 56 -2.02 2.46 -7.89
C LYS A 56 -0.60 2.89 -8.27
N PRO A 57 -0.43 3.66 -9.36
CA PRO A 57 0.87 4.20 -9.71
C PRO A 57 1.33 5.26 -8.71
N ASP A 58 2.63 5.26 -8.43
CA ASP A 58 3.35 6.27 -7.65
C ASP A 58 2.84 6.46 -6.23
N LEU A 59 2.47 5.35 -5.58
CA LEU A 59 2.05 5.34 -4.18
C LEU A 59 3.18 5.86 -3.25
N SER A 60 2.81 6.76 -2.33
CA SER A 60 3.75 7.30 -1.36
C SER A 60 4.20 6.26 -0.34
N VAL A 61 5.51 6.05 -0.27
CA VAL A 61 6.13 5.12 0.70
C VAL A 61 5.99 5.63 2.13
N SER A 62 5.91 6.94 2.34
CA SER A 62 5.68 7.52 3.67
C SER A 62 4.36 7.04 4.28
N ILE A 63 3.33 6.88 3.46
CA ILE A 63 2.02 6.37 3.88
C ILE A 63 2.08 4.88 4.20
N ILE A 64 2.77 4.09 3.37
CA ILE A 64 2.96 2.66 3.64
C ILE A 64 3.74 2.45 4.93
N CYS A 65 4.81 3.21 5.16
CA CYS A 65 5.59 3.15 6.40
C CYS A 65 4.74 3.50 7.63
N ALA A 66 3.81 4.46 7.50
CA ALA A 66 2.95 4.89 8.59
C ALA A 66 1.80 3.89 8.86
N SER A 67 1.19 3.33 7.82
CA SER A 67 0.03 2.44 7.95
C SER A 67 0.37 0.97 8.13
N CYS A 68 1.49 0.52 7.55
CA CYS A 68 1.88 -0.89 7.49
C CYS A 68 3.37 -1.07 7.86
N PRO A 69 3.79 -0.71 9.08
CA PRO A 69 5.20 -0.79 9.48
C PRO A 69 5.75 -2.22 9.54
N LYS A 70 4.87 -3.22 9.58
CA LYS A 70 5.19 -4.65 9.65
C LYS A 70 5.00 -5.35 8.30
N ILE A 71 5.11 -4.63 7.19
CA ILE A 71 4.95 -5.23 5.87
C ILE A 71 6.13 -6.17 5.57
N ALA A 72 5.84 -7.35 5.04
CA ALA A 72 6.82 -8.34 4.61
C ALA A 72 7.13 -8.20 3.11
N GLU A 73 6.13 -7.83 2.32
CA GLU A 73 6.25 -7.68 0.87
C GLU A 73 5.37 -6.53 0.39
N LEU A 74 5.93 -5.70 -0.48
CA LEU A 74 5.26 -4.53 -1.07
C LEU A 74 5.49 -4.53 -2.58
N THR A 75 4.41 -4.64 -3.36
CA THR A 75 4.44 -4.43 -4.81
C THR A 75 4.13 -2.97 -5.11
N LEU A 76 5.04 -2.30 -5.83
CA LEU A 76 4.87 -0.92 -6.27
C LEU A 76 4.75 -0.83 -7.78
N TYR A 77 3.95 0.14 -8.22
CA TYR A 77 3.71 0.44 -9.62
C TYR A 77 4.21 1.84 -9.90
N SER A 78 5.11 2.00 -10.88
CA SER A 78 5.66 3.30 -11.25
C SER A 78 5.04 3.79 -12.56
N SER A 79 4.74 5.08 -12.63
CA SER A 79 4.47 5.74 -13.92
C SER A 79 5.73 6.18 -14.66
N GLY A 80 6.93 5.95 -14.09
CA GLY A 80 8.20 6.44 -14.61
C GLY A 80 8.58 7.85 -14.12
N ARG A 81 7.81 8.44 -13.20
CA ARG A 81 8.14 9.74 -12.60
C ARG A 81 9.42 9.66 -11.76
N ARG A 82 10.50 10.28 -12.23
CA ARG A 82 11.81 10.29 -11.56
C ARG A 82 11.75 10.72 -10.10
N ALA A 83 11.03 11.81 -9.80
CA ALA A 83 10.89 12.31 -8.42
C ALA A 83 10.30 11.26 -7.46
N VAL A 84 9.41 10.39 -7.95
CA VAL A 84 8.81 9.31 -7.16
C VAL A 84 9.84 8.20 -6.92
N LEU A 85 10.55 7.79 -7.97
CA LEU A 85 11.62 6.79 -7.87
C LEU A 85 12.75 7.25 -6.93
N GLU A 86 13.15 8.52 -7.04
CA GLU A 86 14.14 9.15 -6.16
C GLU A 86 13.63 9.20 -4.71
N SER A 87 12.36 9.54 -4.49
CA SER A 87 11.73 9.49 -3.17
C SER A 87 11.75 8.08 -2.57
N TRP A 88 11.43 7.05 -3.37
CA TRP A 88 11.48 5.65 -2.95
C TRP A 88 12.89 5.19 -2.59
N ALA A 89 13.89 5.59 -3.38
CA ALA A 89 15.29 5.23 -3.17
C ALA A 89 15.99 6.06 -2.09
N SER A 90 15.38 7.15 -1.62
CA SER A 90 15.95 8.02 -0.60
C SER A 90 16.11 7.32 0.76
N ASN A 91 16.97 7.88 1.62
CA ASN A 91 17.15 7.41 3.01
C ASN A 91 15.89 7.55 3.89
N THR A 92 14.87 8.27 3.42
CA THR A 92 13.56 8.41 4.08
C THR A 92 12.45 7.62 3.37
N GLY A 93 12.80 6.88 2.31
CA GLY A 93 11.91 6.06 1.50
C GLY A 93 11.85 4.61 1.96
N LEU A 94 12.01 3.68 1.02
CA LEU A 94 11.75 2.24 1.21
C LEU A 94 12.67 1.57 2.23
N CYS A 95 13.89 2.09 2.42
CA CYS A 95 14.85 1.57 3.40
C CYS A 95 14.31 1.60 4.85
N ARG A 96 13.23 2.34 5.12
CA ARG A 96 12.56 2.36 6.42
C ARG A 96 11.72 1.10 6.69
N LEU A 97 11.36 0.34 5.65
CA LEU A 97 10.61 -0.90 5.76
C LEU A 97 11.57 -2.03 6.18
N ARG A 98 11.94 -2.06 7.46
CA ARG A 98 12.95 -2.94 8.06
C ARG A 98 12.66 -4.46 8.00
N GLN A 99 11.61 -4.89 7.32
CA GLN A 99 11.20 -6.31 7.21
C GLN A 99 10.95 -6.79 5.78
N VAL A 100 11.16 -5.96 4.75
CA VAL A 100 10.89 -6.39 3.37
C VAL A 100 12.02 -7.27 2.88
N GLY A 101 11.73 -8.56 2.71
CA GLY A 101 12.62 -9.46 2.00
C GLY A 101 12.72 -8.99 0.55
N LEU A 102 13.85 -8.39 0.17
CA LEU A 102 14.17 -8.12 -1.23
C LEU A 102 14.36 -9.48 -1.92
N LEU A 103 13.32 -10.00 -2.57
CA LEU A 103 13.51 -11.11 -3.50
C LEU A 103 14.21 -10.57 -4.76
N PRO A 104 15.32 -11.19 -5.19
CA PRO A 104 15.96 -10.84 -6.46
C PRO A 104 15.00 -11.14 -7.62
N SER A 105 14.98 -10.26 -8.61
CA SER A 105 14.22 -10.45 -9.86
C SER A 105 14.65 -11.76 -10.55
N PRO A 106 13.71 -12.57 -11.06
CA PRO A 106 14.06 -13.74 -11.85
C PRO A 106 14.78 -13.31 -13.14
N THR A 107 15.98 -13.86 -13.35
CA THR A 107 16.78 -13.79 -14.59
C THR A 107 16.07 -14.43 -15.77
#